data_AF-A0A1C3N5D5-F1
#
_entry.id   AF-A0A1C3N5D5-F1
#
_cell.length_a   1.000
_cell.length_b   1.000
_cell.length_c   1.000
_cell.angle_alpha   90.00
_cell.angle_beta   90.00
_cell.angle_gamma   90.00
#
_symmetry.space_group_name_H-M   'P 1'
#
loop_
_entity.id
_entity.type
_entity.pdbx_description
1 polymer ?
#
loop_
_entity_poly.entity_id
_entity_poly.type
_entity_poly.pdbx_seq_one_letter_code
_entity_poly.pdbx_strand_id
1 'polypeptide(L)'
;MSFSRWWTETVAAVGDHVPLPLLALLLVLAAALTGLAWHTFPAWVPRRLPRFRLRRPRFPRLRRRRRPAPDPTPTADPTPEAPTPIAPAAAYLSLADRLAAEGRYAEAVRERLRAMIAELVAHQVVPRQPGLTVREVATTAARNRPATGPTVAAAGEIFAELWYAQRPASADHDRRMRDLAAELHGVLGNPPAAAAQDDAPPTPAAVVPQQAAAREDRP
;
A
#
# COMPACT_ATOMS: atom_id res chain seq x y z
N MET A 1 12.98 -35.95 -28.13
CA MET A 1 11.68 -35.65 -28.75
C MET A 1 11.28 -34.25 -28.34
N SER A 2 10.95 -33.36 -29.28
CA SER A 2 10.66 -31.95 -28.96
C SER A 2 9.24 -31.80 -28.41
N PHE A 3 9.10 -31.04 -27.31
CA PHE A 3 7.83 -30.76 -26.62
C PHE A 3 6.70 -30.35 -27.57
N SER A 4 7.00 -29.54 -28.59
CA SER A 4 6.06 -29.09 -29.62
C SER A 4 5.40 -30.23 -30.41
N ARG A 5 6.11 -31.34 -30.70
CA ARG A 5 5.53 -32.47 -31.45
C ARG A 5 4.55 -33.27 -30.60
N TRP A 6 4.94 -33.56 -29.35
CA TRP A 6 4.06 -34.24 -28.39
C TRP A 6 2.79 -33.42 -28.12
N TRP A 7 2.92 -32.09 -28.03
CA TRP A 7 1.79 -31.17 -27.92
C TRP A 7 0.86 -31.20 -29.15
N THR A 8 1.41 -31.13 -30.38
CA THR A 8 0.56 -31.22 -31.59
C THR A 8 -0.14 -32.57 -31.73
N GLU A 9 0.52 -33.65 -31.33
CA GLU A 9 0.00 -35.02 -31.43
C GLU A 9 -1.11 -35.29 -30.40
N THR A 10 -0.97 -34.76 -29.18
CA THR A 10 -2.07 -34.78 -28.18
C THR A 10 -3.23 -33.87 -28.57
N VAL A 11 -2.99 -32.68 -29.13
CA VAL A 11 -4.07 -31.80 -29.61
C VAL A 11 -4.83 -32.42 -30.78
N ALA A 12 -4.13 -33.06 -31.73
CA ALA A 12 -4.77 -33.77 -32.84
C ALA A 12 -5.65 -34.94 -32.36
N ALA A 13 -5.11 -35.81 -31.49
CA ALA A 13 -5.84 -36.95 -30.94
C ALA A 13 -7.07 -36.55 -30.09
N VAL A 14 -7.03 -35.38 -29.44
CA VAL A 14 -8.20 -34.81 -28.73
C VAL A 14 -9.23 -34.25 -29.71
N GLY A 15 -8.80 -33.65 -30.83
CA GLY A 15 -9.68 -33.16 -31.89
C GLY A 15 -10.48 -34.27 -32.58
N ASP A 16 -9.85 -35.41 -32.87
CA ASP A 16 -10.48 -36.56 -33.55
C ASP A 16 -11.48 -37.33 -32.67
N HIS A 17 -11.49 -37.10 -31.35
CA HIS A 17 -12.36 -37.80 -30.39
C HIS A 17 -13.39 -36.92 -29.69
N VAL A 18 -13.31 -35.59 -29.83
CA VAL A 18 -14.25 -34.66 -29.19
C VAL A 18 -14.97 -33.82 -30.26
N PRO A 19 -16.24 -34.11 -30.58
CA PRO A 19 -16.98 -33.31 -31.56
C PRO A 19 -17.13 -31.86 -31.04
N LEU A 20 -16.99 -30.89 -31.95
CA LEU A 20 -17.04 -29.44 -31.68
C LEU A 20 -18.09 -28.97 -30.65
N PRO A 21 -19.39 -29.37 -30.71
CA PRO A 21 -20.37 -28.97 -29.71
C PRO A 21 -20.07 -29.48 -28.29
N LEU A 22 -19.42 -30.63 -28.16
CA LEU A 22 -19.04 -31.24 -26.89
C LEU A 22 -17.83 -30.51 -26.28
N LEU A 23 -16.88 -30.08 -27.12
CA LEU A 23 -15.77 -29.22 -26.70
C LEU A 23 -16.26 -27.83 -26.23
N ALA A 24 -17.24 -27.25 -26.94
CA ALA A 24 -17.91 -26.02 -26.51
C ALA A 24 -18.65 -26.21 -25.16
N LEU A 25 -19.37 -27.33 -25.00
CA LEU A 25 -20.07 -27.66 -23.75
C LEU A 25 -19.11 -27.85 -22.58
N LEU A 26 -17.96 -28.51 -22.79
CA LEU A 26 -16.91 -28.65 -21.77
C LEU A 26 -16.30 -27.31 -21.37
N LEU A 27 -16.06 -26.39 -22.33
CA LEU A 27 -15.58 -25.04 -22.02
C LEU A 27 -16.61 -24.22 -21.24
N VAL A 28 -17.89 -24.27 -21.64
CA VAL A 28 -18.99 -23.62 -20.90
C VAL A 28 -19.13 -24.20 -19.50
N LEU A 29 -19.02 -25.52 -19.35
CA LEU A 29 -19.10 -26.20 -18.06
C LEU A 29 -17.89 -25.86 -17.17
N ALA A 30 -16.67 -25.80 -17.71
CA ALA A 30 -15.48 -25.36 -16.99
C ALA A 30 -15.57 -23.89 -16.55
N ALA A 31 -16.08 -23.00 -17.41
CA ALA A 31 -16.33 -21.60 -17.07
C ALA A 31 -17.40 -21.46 -15.98
N ALA A 32 -18.51 -22.21 -16.09
CA ALA A 32 -19.58 -22.22 -15.11
C ALA A 32 -19.11 -22.78 -13.74
N LEU A 33 -18.33 -23.87 -13.74
CA LEU A 33 -17.71 -24.42 -12.53
C LEU A 33 -16.71 -23.43 -11.90
N THR A 34 -15.93 -22.72 -12.70
CA THR A 34 -14.96 -21.73 -12.21
C THR A 34 -15.69 -20.53 -11.57
N GLY A 35 -16.72 -20.01 -12.24
CA GLY A 35 -17.58 -18.96 -11.69
C GLY A 35 -18.32 -19.40 -10.43
N LEU A 36 -18.84 -20.63 -10.40
CA LEU A 36 -19.50 -21.20 -9.23
C LEU A 36 -18.51 -21.43 -8.08
N ALA A 37 -17.28 -21.88 -8.35
CA ALA A 37 -16.23 -22.03 -7.35
C ALA A 37 -15.83 -20.68 -6.74
N TRP A 38 -15.69 -19.64 -7.58
CA TRP A 38 -15.43 -18.27 -7.14
C TRP A 38 -16.58 -17.72 -6.28
N HIS A 39 -17.83 -18.00 -6.66
CA HIS A 39 -19.02 -17.51 -5.95
C HIS A 39 -19.36 -18.32 -4.69
N THR A 40 -18.95 -19.59 -4.60
CA THR A 40 -19.09 -20.46 -3.40
C THR A 40 -17.89 -20.36 -2.45
N PHE A 41 -16.81 -19.68 -2.86
CA PHE A 41 -15.62 -19.41 -2.05
C PHE A 41 -15.86 -18.77 -0.65
N PRO A 42 -16.92 -17.96 -0.39
CA PRO A 42 -17.19 -17.48 0.98
C PRO A 42 -17.95 -18.49 1.86
N ALA A 43 -18.48 -19.59 1.30
CA ALA A 43 -19.34 -20.54 2.02
C ALA A 43 -18.59 -21.74 2.63
N TRP A 44 -17.46 -22.16 2.04
CA TRP A 44 -16.74 -23.38 2.45
C TRP A 44 -15.34 -23.15 3.06
N VAL A 45 -15.11 -21.96 3.65
CA VAL A 45 -13.98 -21.75 4.59
C VAL A 45 -14.46 -22.03 6.02
N PRO A 46 -14.23 -23.23 6.59
CA PRO A 46 -14.68 -23.56 7.94
C PRO A 46 -13.90 -22.74 8.99
N ARG A 47 -14.50 -21.64 9.47
CA ARG A 47 -14.06 -20.88 10.66
C ARG A 47 -14.24 -21.67 11.98
N ARG A 48 -14.06 -22.99 11.96
CA ARG A 48 -14.23 -23.91 13.10
C ARG A 48 -12.95 -24.71 13.37
N LEU A 49 -11.88 -24.00 13.72
CA LEU A 49 -10.83 -24.60 14.55
C LEU A 49 -11.43 -24.95 15.92
N PRO A 50 -11.18 -26.16 16.47
CA PRO A 50 -11.69 -26.55 17.77
C PRO A 50 -11.10 -25.66 18.86
N ARG A 51 -11.97 -24.93 19.58
CA ARG A 51 -11.56 -24.01 20.65
C ARG A 51 -11.03 -24.80 21.85
N PHE A 52 -9.71 -24.90 21.99
CA PHE A 52 -9.07 -25.28 23.24
C PHE A 52 -9.56 -24.34 24.36
N ARG A 53 -10.27 -24.90 25.34
CA ARG A 53 -10.91 -24.16 26.42
C ARG A 53 -9.88 -23.72 27.48
N LEU A 54 -9.07 -22.72 27.18
CA LEU A 54 -8.33 -22.02 28.24
C LEU A 54 -9.32 -21.26 29.15
N ARG A 55 -9.42 -21.78 30.37
CA ARG A 55 -10.30 -21.35 31.46
C ARG A 55 -9.89 -19.95 31.95
N ARG A 56 -10.37 -18.90 31.28
CA ARG A 56 -10.11 -17.50 31.67
C ARG A 56 -10.68 -17.20 33.06
N PRO A 57 -9.95 -16.48 33.94
CA PRO A 57 -10.44 -16.09 35.25
C PRO A 57 -11.59 -15.07 35.16
N ARG A 58 -12.47 -15.12 36.17
CA ARG A 58 -13.67 -14.27 36.30
C ARG A 58 -13.28 -12.87 36.76
N PHE A 59 -13.40 -11.86 35.89
CA PHE A 59 -13.42 -10.46 36.32
C PHE A 59 -14.84 -10.04 36.76
N PRO A 60 -14.99 -9.25 37.83
CA PRO A 60 -16.30 -8.85 38.35
C PRO A 60 -17.03 -7.92 37.38
N ARG A 61 -18.34 -8.14 37.24
CA ARG A 61 -19.18 -7.45 36.26
C ARG A 61 -19.57 -6.06 36.75
N LEU A 62 -18.87 -5.02 36.29
CA LEU A 62 -19.35 -3.64 36.41
C LEU A 62 -20.66 -3.48 35.63
N ARG A 63 -21.74 -3.26 36.38
CA ARG A 63 -23.13 -3.22 35.94
C ARG A 63 -23.41 -1.95 35.14
N ARG A 64 -22.97 -1.89 33.86
CA ARG A 64 -23.36 -0.82 32.93
C ARG A 64 -24.88 -0.75 32.84
N ARG A 65 -25.47 0.32 33.37
CA ARG A 65 -26.89 0.67 33.18
C ARG A 65 -27.19 0.65 31.68
N ARG A 66 -28.24 -0.08 31.28
CA ARG A 66 -28.83 0.10 29.94
C ARG A 66 -29.30 1.56 29.84
N ARG A 67 -28.80 2.31 28.86
CA ARG A 67 -29.51 3.50 28.37
C ARG A 67 -30.78 3.03 27.63
N PRO A 68 -31.89 3.77 27.68
CA PRO A 68 -33.03 3.53 26.80
C PRO A 68 -32.60 3.59 25.33
N ALA A 69 -33.31 2.87 24.46
CA ALA A 69 -33.13 3.01 23.02
C ALA A 69 -33.63 4.41 22.57
N PRO A 70 -32.97 5.07 21.60
CA PRO A 70 -33.58 6.17 20.87
C PRO A 70 -34.75 5.66 20.03
N ASP A 71 -35.74 6.50 19.81
CA ASP A 71 -36.85 6.23 18.89
C ASP A 71 -36.35 5.99 17.45
N PRO A 72 -37.09 5.24 16.62
CA PRO A 72 -36.76 5.06 15.21
C PRO A 72 -36.88 6.40 14.47
N THR A 73 -35.75 7.08 14.28
CA THR A 73 -35.65 8.23 13.39
C THR A 73 -36.07 7.84 11.97
N PRO A 74 -36.77 8.71 11.22
CA PRO A 74 -37.13 8.46 9.84
C PRO A 74 -35.92 8.09 8.98
N THR A 75 -36.15 7.28 7.94
CA THR A 75 -35.14 6.91 6.94
C THR A 75 -34.46 8.17 6.40
N ALA A 76 -33.26 8.46 6.87
CA ALA A 76 -32.42 9.49 6.30
C ALA A 76 -31.87 8.99 4.96
N ASP A 77 -31.80 9.90 3.99
CA ASP A 77 -31.07 9.69 2.74
C ASP A 77 -29.64 9.19 3.00
N PRO A 78 -29.03 8.44 2.05
CA PRO A 78 -27.68 7.92 2.22
C PRO A 78 -26.69 9.05 2.46
N THR A 79 -26.36 9.26 3.73
CA THR A 79 -25.37 10.22 4.18
C THR A 79 -24.03 9.84 3.54
N PRO A 80 -23.25 10.79 2.97
CA PRO A 80 -21.93 10.50 2.43
C PRO A 80 -21.10 9.75 3.46
N GLU A 81 -20.68 8.53 3.11
CA GLU A 81 -20.01 7.62 4.04
C GLU A 81 -18.75 8.29 4.59
N ALA A 82 -18.72 8.51 5.91
CA ALA A 82 -17.63 9.23 6.55
C ALA A 82 -16.30 8.50 6.25
N PRO A 83 -15.23 9.21 5.84
CA PRO A 83 -14.04 8.59 5.30
C PRO A 83 -13.42 7.62 6.30
N THR A 84 -13.33 6.34 5.91
CA THR A 84 -12.82 5.26 6.75
C THR A 84 -11.46 5.62 7.33
N PRO A 85 -11.25 5.50 8.66
CA PRO A 85 -9.97 5.86 9.26
C PRO A 85 -8.82 5.00 8.71
N ILE A 86 -7.85 5.64 8.04
CA ILE A 86 -6.57 5.01 7.73
C ILE A 86 -5.89 4.63 9.06
N ALA A 87 -5.54 3.36 9.23
CA ALA A 87 -4.88 2.86 10.42
C ALA A 87 -3.44 3.40 10.54
N PRO A 88 -2.87 3.50 11.74
CA PRO A 88 -1.48 3.95 11.90
C PRO A 88 -0.51 2.98 11.24
N ALA A 89 0.59 3.49 10.67
CA ALA A 89 1.60 2.71 9.95
C ALA A 89 2.09 1.47 10.72
N ALA A 90 2.33 1.60 12.03
CA ALA A 90 2.73 0.51 12.91
C ALA A 90 1.76 -0.68 12.95
N ALA A 91 0.45 -0.45 12.78
CA ALA A 91 -0.54 -1.54 12.72
C ALA A 91 -0.42 -2.35 11.42
N TYR A 92 -0.14 -1.68 10.30
CA TYR A 92 0.13 -2.33 9.02
C TYR A 92 1.46 -3.10 9.03
N LEU A 93 2.53 -2.52 9.60
CA LEU A 93 3.83 -3.21 9.77
C LEU A 93 3.70 -4.48 10.61
N SER A 94 3.04 -4.38 11.79
CA SER A 94 2.77 -5.54 12.66
C SER A 94 2.00 -6.65 11.95
N LEU A 95 1.08 -6.30 11.03
CA LEU A 95 0.37 -7.28 10.21
C LEU A 95 1.26 -7.86 9.11
N ALA A 96 2.06 -7.04 8.43
CA ALA A 96 3.00 -7.49 7.42
C ALA A 96 4.03 -8.48 7.98
N ASP A 97 4.55 -8.25 9.19
CA ASP A 97 5.54 -9.15 9.80
C ASP A 97 4.94 -10.51 10.19
N ARG A 98 3.67 -10.56 10.63
CA ARG A 98 2.95 -11.83 10.82
C ARG A 98 2.76 -12.57 9.50
N LEU A 99 2.34 -11.87 8.44
CA LEU A 99 2.14 -12.45 7.12
C LEU A 99 3.45 -12.99 6.53
N ALA A 100 4.55 -12.26 6.67
CA ALA A 100 5.88 -12.72 6.26
C ALA A 100 6.33 -13.97 7.04
N ALA A 101 6.06 -14.04 8.35
CA ALA A 101 6.34 -15.24 9.15
C ALA A 101 5.47 -16.45 8.76
N GLU A 102 4.26 -16.23 8.24
CA GLU A 102 3.41 -17.25 7.62
C GLU A 102 3.84 -17.64 6.18
N GLY A 103 4.92 -17.04 5.64
CA GLY A 103 5.36 -17.22 4.24
C GLY A 103 4.47 -16.52 3.21
N ARG A 104 3.52 -15.69 3.66
CA ARG A 104 2.52 -14.97 2.84
C ARG A 104 3.09 -13.63 2.39
N TYR A 105 4.19 -13.71 1.64
CA TYR A 105 4.99 -12.55 1.23
C TYR A 105 4.20 -11.56 0.37
N ALA A 106 3.26 -12.06 -0.44
CA ALA A 106 2.37 -11.21 -1.22
C ALA A 106 1.60 -10.25 -0.29
N GLU A 107 0.82 -10.78 0.65
CA GLU A 107 0.02 -9.93 1.52
C GLU A 107 0.89 -9.08 2.45
N ALA A 108 2.05 -9.58 2.87
CA ALA A 108 3.04 -8.80 3.62
C ALA A 108 3.48 -7.54 2.84
N VAL A 109 3.85 -7.67 1.57
CA VAL A 109 4.20 -6.57 0.67
C VAL A 109 3.07 -5.53 0.58
N ARG A 110 1.82 -5.97 0.41
CA ARG A 110 0.66 -5.07 0.35
C ARG A 110 0.46 -4.28 1.65
N GLU A 111 0.60 -4.92 2.81
CA GLU A 111 0.47 -4.20 4.08
C GLU A 111 1.68 -3.28 4.36
N ARG A 112 2.91 -3.62 3.93
CA ARG A 112 4.05 -2.68 3.98
C ARG A 112 3.82 -1.44 3.11
N LEU A 113 3.25 -1.61 1.91
CA LEU A 113 2.89 -0.48 1.06
C LEU A 113 1.85 0.43 1.75
N ARG A 114 0.83 -0.16 2.40
CA ARG A 114 -0.14 0.59 3.21
C ARG A 114 0.50 1.33 4.38
N ALA A 115 1.54 0.74 5.01
CA ALA A 115 2.31 1.42 6.05
C ALA A 115 3.03 2.67 5.50
N MET A 116 3.73 2.54 4.36
CA MET A 116 4.40 3.67 3.70
C MET A 116 3.43 4.77 3.28
N ILE A 117 2.25 4.41 2.74
CA ILE A 117 1.21 5.39 2.40
C ILE A 117 0.67 6.09 3.66
N ALA A 118 0.40 5.33 4.73
CA ALA A 118 -0.06 5.89 6.00
C ALA A 118 0.98 6.84 6.63
N GLU A 119 2.26 6.56 6.46
CA GLU A 119 3.36 7.41 6.92
C GLU A 119 3.51 8.70 6.09
N LEU A 120 3.41 8.62 4.76
CA LEU A 120 3.34 9.79 3.88
C LEU A 120 2.17 10.71 4.22
N VAL A 121 1.00 10.13 4.54
CA VAL A 121 -0.19 10.88 4.99
C VAL A 121 0.02 11.49 6.38
N ALA A 122 0.69 10.79 7.29
CA ALA A 122 1.01 11.30 8.63
C ALA A 122 1.96 12.52 8.57
N HIS A 123 2.93 12.50 7.67
CA HIS A 123 3.85 13.62 7.40
C HIS A 123 3.27 14.68 6.44
N GLN A 124 1.99 14.58 6.06
CA GLN A 124 1.29 15.48 5.13
C GLN A 124 1.91 15.59 3.73
N VAL A 125 2.80 14.67 3.36
CA VAL A 125 3.44 14.61 2.03
C VAL A 125 2.44 14.18 0.96
N VAL A 126 1.41 13.42 1.32
CA VAL A 126 0.30 13.01 0.44
C VAL A 126 -1.03 13.29 1.15
N PRO A 127 -2.04 13.88 0.47
CA PRO A 127 -3.33 14.18 1.11
C PRO A 127 -4.07 12.90 1.50
N ARG A 128 -4.83 12.96 2.61
CA ARG A 128 -5.74 11.89 3.02
C ARG A 128 -6.97 11.87 2.11
N GLN A 129 -6.86 11.19 0.97
CA GLN A 129 -7.96 10.98 0.03
C GLN A 129 -8.16 9.48 -0.25
N PRO A 130 -9.39 8.94 -0.12
CA PRO A 130 -9.68 7.58 -0.58
C PRO A 130 -9.62 7.51 -2.11
N GLY A 131 -9.28 6.33 -2.65
CA GLY A 131 -9.26 6.10 -4.11
C GLY A 131 -7.94 6.43 -4.83
N LEU A 132 -6.99 7.11 -4.17
CA LEU A 132 -5.66 7.38 -4.74
C LEU A 132 -4.95 6.08 -5.16
N THR A 133 -4.52 6.00 -6.41
CA THR A 133 -3.68 4.91 -6.90
C THR A 133 -2.24 5.05 -6.42
N VAL A 134 -1.51 3.93 -6.35
CA VAL A 134 -0.10 3.92 -5.93
C VAL A 134 0.78 4.82 -6.81
N ARG A 135 0.47 4.91 -8.11
CA ARG A 135 1.20 5.77 -9.05
C ARG A 135 0.92 7.26 -8.79
N GLU A 136 -0.31 7.64 -8.47
CA GLU A 136 -0.65 9.01 -8.07
C GLU A 136 -0.06 9.39 -6.71
N VAL A 137 0.02 8.44 -5.77
CA VAL A 137 0.75 8.61 -4.50
C VAL A 137 2.22 8.91 -4.80
N ALA A 138 2.89 8.11 -5.64
CA ALA A 138 4.29 8.32 -6.00
C ALA A 138 4.52 9.69 -6.68
N THR A 139 3.68 10.07 -7.65
CA THR A 139 3.73 11.38 -8.32
C THR A 139 3.48 12.54 -7.35
N THR A 140 2.60 12.36 -6.37
CA THR A 140 2.29 13.41 -5.37
C THR A 140 3.39 13.53 -4.32
N ALA A 141 3.93 12.41 -3.86
CA ALA A 141 5.09 12.37 -2.97
C ALA A 141 6.32 13.00 -3.64
N ALA A 142 6.58 12.70 -4.92
CA ALA A 142 7.65 13.33 -5.70
C ALA A 142 7.47 14.85 -5.85
N ARG A 143 6.23 15.36 -6.03
CA ARG A 143 5.96 16.80 -6.12
C ARG A 143 6.18 17.52 -4.78
N ASN A 144 5.72 16.92 -3.68
CA ASN A 144 5.73 17.57 -2.36
C ASN A 144 7.07 17.35 -1.61
N ARG A 145 7.77 16.25 -1.89
CA ARG A 145 9.07 15.91 -1.30
C ARG A 145 9.88 15.04 -2.28
N PRO A 146 10.62 15.63 -3.25
CA PRO A 146 11.25 14.92 -4.37
C PRO A 146 12.05 13.67 -4.02
N ALA A 147 12.79 13.69 -2.91
CA ALA A 147 13.57 12.55 -2.41
C ALA A 147 12.75 11.28 -2.11
N THR A 148 11.43 11.39 -1.89
CA THR A 148 10.55 10.23 -1.62
C THR A 148 10.00 9.56 -2.88
N GLY A 149 10.01 10.26 -4.02
CA GLY A 149 9.39 9.81 -5.26
C GLY A 149 9.92 8.46 -5.78
N PRO A 150 11.25 8.31 -5.96
CA PRO A 150 11.85 7.07 -6.46
C PRO A 150 11.56 5.86 -5.57
N THR A 151 11.67 6.03 -4.25
CA THR A 151 11.44 4.97 -3.24
C THR A 151 10.01 4.46 -3.29
N VAL A 152 9.02 5.37 -3.34
CA VAL A 152 7.59 5.04 -3.40
C VAL A 152 7.22 4.44 -4.76
N ALA A 153 7.81 4.93 -5.86
CA ALA A 153 7.62 4.34 -7.18
C ALA A 153 8.13 2.89 -7.23
N ALA A 154 9.35 2.63 -6.73
CA ALA A 154 9.92 1.28 -6.68
C ALA A 154 9.08 0.30 -5.84
N ALA A 155 8.52 0.76 -4.71
CA ALA A 155 7.59 -0.02 -3.91
C ALA A 155 6.28 -0.31 -4.66
N GLY A 156 5.80 0.64 -5.47
CA GLY A 156 4.63 0.50 -6.33
C GLY A 156 4.83 -0.52 -7.46
N GLU A 157 6.01 -0.57 -8.08
CA GLU A 157 6.31 -1.57 -9.12
C GLU A 157 6.38 -2.99 -8.53
N ILE A 158 7.01 -3.18 -7.37
CA ILE A 158 7.01 -4.48 -6.66
C ILE A 158 5.58 -4.93 -6.35
N PHE A 159 4.73 -4.01 -5.86
CA PHE A 159 3.32 -4.31 -5.63
C PHE A 159 2.60 -4.68 -6.94
N ALA A 160 2.79 -3.91 -8.02
CA ALA A 160 2.13 -4.16 -9.30
C ALA A 160 2.56 -5.50 -9.93
N GLU A 161 3.83 -5.88 -9.80
CA GLU A 161 4.36 -7.17 -10.24
C GLU A 161 3.66 -8.34 -9.53
N LEU A 162 3.47 -8.26 -8.22
CA LEU A 162 2.82 -9.31 -7.44
C LEU A 162 1.29 -9.31 -7.60
N TRP A 163 0.64 -8.13 -7.64
CA TRP A 163 -0.84 -8.02 -7.66
C TRP A 163 -1.47 -8.08 -9.05
N TYR A 164 -0.85 -7.43 -10.05
CA TYR A 164 -1.44 -7.30 -11.38
C TYR A 164 -0.79 -8.25 -12.38
N ALA A 165 0.53 -8.44 -12.32
CA ALA A 165 1.22 -9.44 -13.14
C ALA A 165 1.21 -10.86 -12.53
N GLN A 166 0.62 -11.04 -11.34
CA GLN A 166 0.42 -12.34 -10.65
C GLN A 166 1.73 -13.15 -10.50
N ARG A 167 2.86 -12.46 -10.33
CA ARG A 167 4.16 -13.12 -10.14
C ARG A 167 4.25 -13.75 -8.75
N PRO A 168 4.90 -14.92 -8.60
CA PRO A 168 5.01 -15.61 -7.32
C PRO A 168 5.85 -14.78 -6.34
N ALA A 169 5.26 -14.40 -5.21
CA ALA A 169 5.92 -13.63 -4.18
C ALA A 169 7.00 -14.45 -3.45
N SER A 170 8.11 -13.81 -3.09
CA SER A 170 9.24 -14.42 -2.38
C SER A 170 9.70 -13.57 -1.20
N ALA A 171 10.54 -14.16 -0.34
CA ALA A 171 11.17 -13.46 0.78
C ALA A 171 12.02 -12.26 0.35
N ASP A 172 12.59 -12.27 -0.87
CA ASP A 172 13.38 -11.15 -1.40
C ASP A 172 12.51 -9.93 -1.70
N HIS A 173 11.26 -10.12 -2.16
CA HIS A 173 10.31 -9.01 -2.37
C HIS A 173 9.94 -8.34 -1.03
N ASP A 174 9.67 -9.15 0.01
CA ASP A 174 9.37 -8.66 1.36
C ASP A 174 10.60 -8.01 2.03
N ARG A 175 11.82 -8.50 1.77
CA ARG A 175 13.07 -7.83 2.18
C ARG A 175 13.22 -6.47 1.48
N ARG A 176 13.11 -6.43 0.15
CA ARG A 176 13.25 -5.20 -0.63
C ARG A 176 12.22 -4.13 -0.23
N MET A 177 10.99 -4.54 0.12
CA MET A 177 9.97 -3.65 0.65
C MET A 177 10.27 -3.14 2.07
N ARG A 178 11.02 -3.86 2.90
CA ARG A 178 11.54 -3.32 4.17
C ARG A 178 12.63 -2.29 3.91
N ASP A 179 13.55 -2.56 3.00
CA ASP A 179 14.66 -1.64 2.66
C ASP A 179 14.11 -0.30 2.17
N LEU A 180 13.15 -0.33 1.23
CA LEU A 180 12.46 0.86 0.71
C LEU A 180 11.66 1.60 1.79
N ALA A 181 11.02 0.89 2.72
CA ALA A 181 10.32 1.53 3.84
C ALA A 181 11.28 2.22 4.82
N ALA A 182 12.45 1.62 5.08
CA ALA A 182 13.48 2.22 5.94
C ALA A 182 14.13 3.44 5.27
N GLU A 183 14.39 3.39 3.97
CA GLU A 183 14.84 4.51 3.15
C GLU A 183 13.83 5.67 3.21
N LEU A 184 12.54 5.38 2.99
CA LEU A 184 11.47 6.37 3.07
C LEU A 184 11.37 7.00 4.47
N HIS A 185 11.44 6.18 5.53
CA HIS A 185 11.40 6.67 6.92
C HIS A 185 12.57 7.61 7.22
N GLY A 186 13.80 7.28 6.80
CA GLY A 186 14.96 8.15 6.94
C GLY A 186 14.82 9.46 6.16
N VAL A 187 14.29 9.40 4.93
CA VAL A 187 14.01 10.59 4.11
C VAL A 187 12.92 11.47 4.73
N LEU A 188 11.93 10.91 5.44
CA LEU A 188 10.87 11.67 6.11
C LEU A 188 11.31 12.24 7.47
N GLY A 189 12.13 11.50 8.23
CA GLY A 189 12.62 11.89 9.55
C GLY A 189 13.66 13.01 9.54
N ASN A 190 14.42 13.17 8.44
CA ASN A 190 15.30 14.31 8.27
C ASN A 190 14.49 15.59 7.95
N PRO A 191 14.63 16.71 8.69
CA PRO A 191 14.03 17.98 8.27
C PRO A 191 14.60 18.43 6.92
N PRO A 192 13.79 19.09 6.05
CA PRO A 192 14.27 19.54 4.75
C PRO A 192 15.33 20.62 4.92
N ALA A 193 16.54 20.35 4.42
CA ALA A 193 17.71 21.23 4.58
C ALA A 193 17.51 22.67 4.07
N ALA A 194 16.54 22.89 3.17
CA ALA A 194 16.16 24.21 2.67
C ALA A 194 15.74 25.18 3.79
N ALA A 195 15.11 24.70 4.87
CA ALA A 195 14.70 25.56 5.99
C ALA A 195 15.89 26.08 6.84
N ALA A 196 17.09 25.53 6.66
CA ALA A 196 18.30 25.97 7.36
C ALA A 196 19.16 26.95 6.53
N GLN A 197 18.72 27.30 5.31
CA GLN A 197 19.46 28.22 4.42
C GLN A 197 18.84 29.63 4.35
N ASP A 198 17.59 29.81 4.77
CA ASP A 198 16.94 31.13 4.89
C ASP A 198 17.28 31.87 6.20
N ASP A 199 17.82 31.18 7.21
CA ASP A 199 18.21 31.77 8.52
C ASP A 199 19.71 32.15 8.59
N ALA A 200 20.43 32.09 7.46
CA ALA A 200 21.80 32.60 7.39
C ALA A 200 21.78 34.15 7.39
N PRO A 201 22.29 34.84 8.43
CA PRO A 201 22.28 36.29 8.45
C PRO A 201 23.12 36.84 7.30
N PRO A 202 22.67 37.86 6.56
CA PRO A 202 23.45 38.45 5.50
C PRO A 202 24.74 39.05 6.09
N THR A 203 25.88 38.48 5.69
CA THR A 203 27.20 39.04 5.96
C THR A 203 27.19 40.53 5.59
N PRO A 204 27.53 41.46 6.51
CA PRO A 204 27.51 42.87 6.19
C PRO A 204 28.53 43.15 5.08
N ALA A 205 28.02 43.47 3.89
CA ALA A 205 28.83 43.85 2.76
C ALA A 205 29.72 45.05 3.13
N ALA A 206 30.98 45.01 2.70
CA ALA A 206 31.99 45.96 3.16
C ALA A 206 31.58 47.42 2.90
N VAL A 207 31.68 48.23 3.95
CA VAL A 207 31.58 49.69 3.86
C VAL A 207 32.66 50.19 2.90
N VAL A 208 32.25 50.77 1.77
CA VAL A 208 33.14 51.51 0.88
C VAL A 208 33.47 52.85 1.58
N PRO A 209 34.74 53.13 1.92
CA PRO A 209 35.10 54.39 2.56
C PRO A 209 35.09 55.52 1.52
N GLN A 210 34.12 56.42 1.66
CA GLN A 210 34.01 57.64 0.88
C GLN A 210 35.13 58.62 1.30
N GLN A 211 36.27 58.61 0.60
CA GLN A 211 37.33 59.58 0.81
C GLN A 211 37.01 60.91 0.11
N ALA A 212 36.70 61.94 0.91
CA ALA A 212 36.63 63.32 0.49
C ALA A 212 37.59 64.17 1.34
N ALA A 213 38.74 64.53 0.76
CA ALA A 213 39.64 65.62 1.16
C ALA A 213 40.59 65.85 -0.04
N ALA A 214 40.48 66.93 -0.83
CA ALA A 214 40.69 68.35 -0.53
C ALA A 214 42.19 68.74 -0.46
N ARG A 215 42.54 69.89 -1.08
CA ARG A 215 43.89 70.46 -1.33
C ARG A 215 44.66 69.81 -2.50
N GLU A 216 45.62 70.44 -3.20
CA GLU A 216 46.11 71.83 -3.43
C GLU A 216 47.06 71.71 -4.67
N ASP A 217 47.34 72.68 -5.56
CA ASP A 217 46.92 74.07 -5.77
C ASP A 217 47.09 74.45 -7.29
N ARG A 218 47.15 75.76 -7.63
CA ARG A 218 47.35 76.42 -8.95
C ARG A 218 48.71 76.14 -9.65
N PRO A 219 48.92 76.46 -10.96
CA PRO A 219 48.81 77.82 -11.55
C PRO A 219 47.83 78.00 -12.71
#